data_AF-A0A0H3JBG1-F1
#
_entry.id   AF-A0A0H3JBG1-F1
#
_cell.length_a   1.000
_cell.length_b   1.000
_cell.length_c   1.000
_cell.angle_alpha   90.00
_cell.angle_beta   90.00
_cell.angle_gamma   90.00
#
_symmetry.space_group_name_H-M   'P 1'
#
loop_
_entity.id
_entity.type
_entity.pdbx_description
1 polymer ?
#
loop_
_entity_poly.entity_id
_entity_poly.type
_entity_poly.pdbx_seq_one_letter_code
_entity_poly.pdbx_strand_id
1 'polypeptide(L)'
;MFDKNTKKIILLSAIITFNIFLLIFIFFNISTLSKYNKSKYQLNTYIKNINIINSQTASINEGQTIDIEKAKDKLPSVINSLIKINKNLENYDADSRYKYTFDSLKSGLDNNILMYKQLLSIFNNLESNDINNSIQNFINYKNNCIKYYGYIKSNHKFFSLSKDSTVFINNSYNYILNFTRIKNDKDILNTQNMEFENNINDILAKFNSVRVNLYYYAESARKNSISYDNAIVKVQNNKDKFNNILEQFSQINVPQNQIEVYRNFNKVLNDYNTYINSFSSALKKEKYISESKNSSLDISDLYKDSDTKYNIMNKNFNNLKNNFKDVFY
;
A
#
# COMPACT_ATOMS: atom_id res chain seq x y z
N MET A 1 -95.42 1.00 25.58
CA MET A 1 -95.23 -0.37 25.07
C MET A 1 -95.37 -0.32 23.55
N PHE A 2 -94.29 -0.54 22.78
CA PHE A 2 -94.37 -0.49 21.32
C PHE A 2 -95.40 -1.50 20.79
N ASP A 3 -96.18 -1.11 19.79
CA ASP A 3 -97.11 -2.02 19.13
C ASP A 3 -96.35 -3.13 18.37
N LYS A 4 -97.07 -4.18 17.98
CA LYS A 4 -96.48 -5.37 17.36
C LYS A 4 -95.75 -5.05 16.04
N ASN A 5 -96.20 -4.03 15.31
CA ASN A 5 -95.62 -3.63 14.03
C ASN A 5 -94.33 -2.82 14.24
N THR A 6 -94.33 -1.90 15.20
CA THR A 6 -93.18 -1.11 15.60
C THR A 6 -92.06 -2.00 16.15
N LYS A 7 -92.39 -3.01 16.96
CA LYS A 7 -91.40 -4.01 17.43
C LYS A 7 -90.77 -4.80 16.28
N LYS A 8 -91.57 -5.19 15.27
CA LYS A 8 -91.06 -5.88 14.07
C LYS A 8 -90.14 -4.99 13.23
N ILE A 9 -90.50 -3.72 13.04
CA ILE A 9 -89.68 -2.74 12.31
C ILE A 9 -88.35 -2.50 13.03
N ILE A 10 -88.36 -2.33 14.36
CA ILE A 10 -87.16 -2.18 15.18
C ILE A 10 -86.26 -3.42 15.04
N LEU A 11 -86.81 -4.63 15.19
CA LEU A 11 -86.04 -5.86 15.04
C LEU A 11 -85.41 -5.98 13.63
N LEU A 12 -86.18 -5.68 12.58
CA LEU A 12 -85.69 -5.73 11.20
C LEU A 12 -84.56 -4.71 10.97
N SER A 13 -84.72 -3.47 11.47
CA SER A 13 -83.69 -2.42 11.36
C SER A 13 -82.40 -2.79 12.12
N ALA A 14 -82.52 -3.44 13.29
CA ALA A 14 -81.38 -3.91 14.06
C ALA A 14 -80.62 -5.02 13.32
N ILE A 15 -81.35 -5.96 12.71
CA ILE A 15 -80.76 -7.03 11.89
C ILE A 15 -80.05 -6.45 10.66
N ILE A 16 -80.67 -5.51 9.95
CA ILE A 16 -80.06 -4.87 8.76
C ILE A 16 -78.78 -4.12 9.17
N THR A 17 -78.84 -3.32 10.23
CA THR A 17 -77.68 -2.55 10.72
C THR A 17 -76.54 -3.48 11.15
N PHE A 18 -76.84 -4.57 11.85
CA PHE A 18 -75.86 -5.58 12.25
C PHE A 18 -75.20 -6.27 11.04
N ASN A 19 -75.98 -6.60 10.00
CA ASN A 19 -75.42 -7.19 8.78
C ASN A 19 -74.53 -6.20 8.02
N ILE A 20 -74.91 -4.92 7.93
CA ILE A 20 -74.07 -3.88 7.33
C ILE A 20 -72.75 -3.75 8.10
N PHE A 21 -72.81 -3.74 9.43
CA PHE A 21 -71.61 -3.71 10.27
C PHE A 21 -70.71 -4.93 10.05
N LEU A 22 -71.28 -6.14 9.99
CA LEU A 22 -70.52 -7.35 9.69
C LEU A 22 -69.84 -7.30 8.31
N LEU A 23 -70.54 -6.80 7.29
CA LEU A 23 -69.96 -6.65 5.94
C LEU A 23 -68.79 -5.66 5.94
N ILE A 24 -68.92 -4.52 6.60
CA ILE A 24 -67.84 -3.54 6.76
C ILE A 24 -66.66 -4.16 7.50
N PHE A 25 -66.91 -4.90 8.59
CA PHE A 25 -65.88 -5.57 9.37
C PHE A 25 -65.14 -6.64 8.55
N ILE A 26 -65.87 -7.48 7.81
CA ILE A 26 -65.29 -8.49 6.93
C ILE A 26 -64.46 -7.83 5.83
N PHE A 27 -64.99 -6.81 5.17
CA PHE A 27 -64.27 -6.08 4.12
C PHE A 27 -62.99 -5.42 4.65
N PHE A 28 -63.06 -4.78 5.83
CA PHE A 28 -61.89 -4.18 6.47
C PHE A 28 -60.81 -5.23 6.80
N ASN A 29 -61.20 -6.39 7.33
CA ASN A 29 -60.27 -7.48 7.62
C ASN A 29 -59.65 -8.06 6.35
N ILE A 30 -60.44 -8.28 5.29
CA ILE A 30 -59.94 -8.77 4.00
C ILE A 30 -58.96 -7.76 3.39
N SER A 31 -59.30 -6.47 3.39
CA SER A 31 -58.43 -5.40 2.88
C SER A 31 -57.11 -5.33 3.67
N THR A 32 -57.18 -5.38 5.00
CA THR A 32 -56.01 -5.36 5.90
C THR A 32 -55.13 -6.61 5.74
N LEU A 33 -55.74 -7.78 5.55
CA LEU A 33 -55.03 -9.04 5.30
C LEU A 33 -54.41 -9.06 3.90
N SER A 34 -55.08 -8.46 2.91
CA SER A 34 -54.57 -8.30 1.55
C SER A 34 -53.33 -7.40 1.53
N LYS A 35 -53.38 -6.23 2.18
CA LYS A 35 -52.21 -5.32 2.28
C LYS A 35 -51.03 -5.97 3.00
N TYR A 36 -51.30 -6.73 4.06
CA TYR A 36 -50.31 -7.55 4.76
C TYR A 36 -49.63 -8.56 3.83
N ASN A 37 -50.43 -9.41 3.17
CA ASN A 37 -49.92 -10.47 2.31
C ASN A 37 -49.16 -9.92 1.10
N LYS A 38 -49.63 -8.80 0.53
CA LYS A 38 -48.93 -8.09 -0.54
C LYS A 38 -47.55 -7.61 -0.09
N SER A 39 -47.46 -7.01 1.11
CA SER A 39 -46.17 -6.54 1.68
C SER A 39 -45.20 -7.70 1.95
N LYS A 40 -45.71 -8.82 2.50
CA LYS A 40 -44.91 -10.04 2.70
C LYS A 40 -44.38 -10.61 1.38
N TYR A 41 -45.23 -10.70 0.37
CA TYR A 41 -44.85 -11.20 -0.95
C TYR A 41 -43.81 -10.28 -1.59
N GLN A 42 -44.05 -8.97 -1.58
CA GLN A 42 -43.16 -7.99 -2.17
C GLN A 42 -41.79 -7.97 -1.49
N LEU A 43 -41.74 -8.07 -0.16
CA LEU A 43 -40.50 -8.20 0.60
C LEU A 43 -39.66 -9.40 0.10
N ASN A 44 -40.30 -10.57 -0.05
CA ASN A 44 -39.63 -11.77 -0.55
C ASN A 44 -39.12 -11.60 -1.99
N THR A 45 -39.89 -10.92 -2.83
CA THR A 45 -39.49 -10.61 -4.21
C THR A 45 -38.24 -9.73 -4.25
N TYR A 46 -38.18 -8.66 -3.43
CA TYR A 46 -36.99 -7.82 -3.34
C TYR A 46 -35.77 -8.60 -2.85
N ILE A 47 -35.91 -9.36 -1.76
CA ILE A 47 -34.84 -10.21 -1.22
C ILE A 47 -34.28 -11.16 -2.29
N LYS A 48 -35.18 -11.85 -3.01
CA LYS A 48 -34.79 -12.78 -4.08
C LYS A 48 -34.02 -12.05 -5.18
N ASN A 49 -34.52 -10.91 -5.65
CA ASN A 49 -33.90 -10.16 -6.74
C ASN A 49 -32.53 -9.59 -6.34
N ILE A 50 -32.39 -9.08 -5.11
CA ILE A 50 -31.11 -8.62 -4.57
C ILE A 50 -30.10 -9.78 -4.56
N ASN A 51 -30.48 -10.96 -4.07
CA ASN A 51 -29.59 -12.12 -4.04
C ASN A 51 -29.20 -12.61 -5.44
N ILE A 52 -30.13 -12.61 -6.41
CA ILE A 52 -29.82 -12.96 -7.80
C ILE A 52 -28.77 -12.00 -8.36
N ILE A 53 -28.92 -10.69 -8.16
CA ILE A 53 -27.96 -9.70 -8.62
C ILE A 53 -26.61 -9.88 -7.93
N ASN A 54 -26.60 -10.04 -6.60
CA ASN A 54 -25.37 -10.26 -5.84
C ASN A 54 -24.65 -11.53 -6.29
N SER A 55 -25.37 -12.61 -6.66
CA SER A 55 -24.74 -13.83 -7.18
C SER A 55 -24.08 -13.66 -8.55
N GLN A 56 -24.34 -12.59 -9.30
CA GLN A 56 -23.63 -12.32 -10.55
C GLN A 56 -22.12 -12.08 -10.32
N THR A 57 -21.72 -11.69 -9.10
CA THR A 57 -20.30 -11.53 -8.73
C THR A 57 -19.55 -12.86 -8.66
N ALA A 58 -20.24 -14.02 -8.69
CA ALA A 58 -19.60 -15.34 -8.69
C ALA A 58 -18.54 -15.46 -9.79
N SER A 59 -18.84 -14.92 -10.96
CA SER A 59 -18.01 -14.98 -12.15
C SER A 59 -16.75 -14.10 -12.12
N ILE A 60 -16.59 -13.29 -11.05
CA ILE A 60 -15.39 -12.48 -10.79
C ILE A 60 -14.37 -13.29 -9.98
N ASN A 61 -14.84 -14.30 -9.22
CA ASN A 61 -13.95 -15.14 -8.42
C ASN A 61 -13.07 -16.02 -9.32
N GLU A 62 -11.81 -16.13 -8.93
CA GLU A 62 -10.83 -17.02 -9.55
C GLU A 62 -10.17 -17.85 -8.45
N GLY A 63 -10.79 -18.98 -8.11
CA GLY A 63 -10.39 -19.79 -6.95
C GLY A 63 -10.47 -19.00 -5.63
N GLN A 64 -9.31 -18.77 -5.00
CA GLN A 64 -9.19 -18.02 -3.75
C GLN A 64 -8.85 -16.53 -3.95
N THR A 65 -8.85 -16.06 -5.20
CA THR A 65 -8.59 -14.65 -5.58
C THR A 65 -9.74 -14.10 -6.45
N ILE A 66 -9.53 -12.93 -7.03
CA ILE A 66 -10.43 -12.25 -7.96
C ILE A 66 -9.72 -11.87 -9.26
N ASP A 67 -10.50 -11.81 -10.34
CA ASP A 67 -10.09 -11.22 -11.61
C ASP A 67 -10.47 -9.74 -11.62
N ILE A 68 -9.48 -8.86 -11.54
CA ILE A 68 -9.66 -7.40 -11.43
C ILE A 68 -10.31 -6.81 -12.68
N GLU A 69 -9.94 -7.28 -13.87
CA GLU A 69 -10.48 -6.74 -15.12
C GLU A 69 -11.94 -7.15 -15.29
N LYS A 70 -12.28 -8.41 -14.97
CA LYS A 70 -13.69 -8.82 -14.88
C LYS A 70 -14.46 -8.07 -13.80
N ALA A 71 -13.81 -7.74 -12.68
CA ALA A 71 -14.45 -6.97 -11.61
C ALA A 71 -14.82 -5.56 -12.10
N LYS A 72 -13.89 -4.88 -12.77
CA LYS A 72 -14.10 -3.54 -13.34
C LYS A 72 -15.20 -3.52 -14.41
N ASP A 73 -15.28 -4.56 -15.23
CA ASP A 73 -16.32 -4.72 -16.25
C ASP A 73 -17.71 -5.02 -15.65
N LYS A 74 -17.80 -5.97 -14.71
CA LYS A 74 -19.09 -6.48 -14.23
C LYS A 74 -19.71 -5.67 -13.09
N LEU A 75 -18.91 -5.15 -12.15
CA LEU A 75 -19.44 -4.43 -10.99
C LEU A 75 -20.35 -3.24 -11.34
N PRO A 76 -20.07 -2.42 -12.37
CA PRO A 76 -20.99 -1.35 -12.79
C PRO A 76 -22.42 -1.87 -13.07
N SER A 77 -22.55 -3.02 -13.72
CA SER A 77 -23.86 -3.61 -14.03
C SER A 77 -24.59 -4.11 -12.79
N VAL A 78 -23.87 -4.73 -11.84
CA VAL A 78 -24.38 -5.18 -10.53
C VAL A 78 -24.88 -3.99 -9.73
N ILE A 79 -24.03 -2.94 -9.60
CA ILE A 79 -24.35 -1.70 -8.90
C ILE A 79 -25.61 -1.05 -9.48
N ASN A 80 -25.67 -0.89 -10.80
CA ASN A 80 -26.81 -0.27 -11.47
C ASN A 80 -28.11 -1.08 -11.27
N SER A 81 -28.02 -2.41 -11.26
CA SER A 81 -29.17 -3.28 -11.01
C SER A 81 -29.69 -3.16 -9.58
N LEU A 82 -28.78 -3.08 -8.59
CA LEU A 82 -29.15 -2.83 -7.20
C LEU A 82 -29.76 -1.44 -7.00
N ILE A 83 -29.22 -0.41 -7.65
CA ILE A 83 -29.79 0.96 -7.63
C ILE A 83 -31.23 0.96 -8.18
N LYS A 84 -31.50 0.20 -9.25
CA LYS A 84 -32.87 0.06 -9.78
C LYS A 84 -33.82 -0.57 -8.77
N ILE A 85 -33.38 -1.62 -8.07
CA ILE A 85 -34.16 -2.19 -6.96
C ILE A 85 -34.41 -1.15 -5.88
N ASN A 86 -33.37 -0.39 -5.51
CA ASN A 86 -33.47 0.60 -4.44
C ASN A 86 -34.53 1.66 -4.75
N LYS A 87 -34.51 2.23 -5.97
CA LYS A 87 -35.54 3.18 -6.43
C LYS A 87 -36.95 2.60 -6.38
N ASN A 88 -37.12 1.32 -6.71
CA ASN A 88 -38.42 0.65 -6.62
C ASN A 88 -38.86 0.42 -5.17
N LEU A 89 -37.90 0.23 -4.24
CA LEU A 89 -38.15 0.04 -2.82
C LEU A 89 -38.57 1.35 -2.15
N GLU A 90 -37.94 2.47 -2.51
CA GLU A 90 -38.24 3.81 -1.95
C GLU A 90 -39.68 4.25 -2.17
N ASN A 91 -40.28 3.83 -3.28
CA ASN A 91 -41.64 4.21 -3.66
C ASN A 91 -42.71 3.21 -3.17
N TYR A 92 -42.32 2.17 -2.42
CA TYR A 92 -43.26 1.12 -2.00
C TYR A 92 -43.97 1.49 -0.68
N ASP A 93 -45.29 1.70 -0.75
CA ASP A 93 -46.14 1.87 0.43
C ASP A 93 -46.40 0.52 1.12
N ALA A 94 -45.58 0.22 2.13
CA ALA A 94 -45.70 -1.00 2.92
C ALA A 94 -46.85 -0.93 3.93
N ASP A 95 -47.38 -2.11 4.27
CA ASP A 95 -48.19 -2.25 5.48
C ASP A 95 -47.38 -1.83 6.73
N SER A 96 -48.01 -1.13 7.67
CA SER A 96 -47.33 -0.58 8.86
C SER A 96 -46.61 -1.65 9.69
N ARG A 97 -47.12 -2.89 9.70
CA ARG A 97 -46.49 -4.04 10.38
C ARG A 97 -45.14 -4.44 9.78
N TYR A 98 -44.87 -4.07 8.53
CA TYR A 98 -43.63 -4.36 7.82
C TYR A 98 -42.69 -3.15 7.69
N LYS A 99 -43.09 -1.96 8.16
CA LYS A 99 -42.32 -0.72 7.98
C LYS A 99 -40.85 -0.87 8.40
N TYR A 100 -40.59 -1.32 9.62
CA TYR A 100 -39.23 -1.55 10.13
C TYR A 100 -38.41 -2.53 9.26
N THR A 101 -39.06 -3.57 8.74
CA THR A 101 -38.41 -4.57 7.88
C THR A 101 -38.04 -3.98 6.52
N PHE A 102 -38.90 -3.14 5.95
CA PHE A 102 -38.60 -2.40 4.72
C PHE A 102 -37.51 -1.34 4.93
N ASP A 103 -37.54 -0.62 6.05
CA ASP A 103 -36.49 0.35 6.42
C ASP A 103 -35.12 -0.34 6.58
N SER A 104 -35.10 -1.52 7.20
CA SER A 104 -33.91 -2.36 7.32
C SER A 104 -33.44 -2.86 5.95
N LEU A 105 -34.36 -3.26 5.07
CA LEU A 105 -34.02 -3.70 3.71
C LEU A 105 -33.39 -2.56 2.90
N LYS A 106 -33.97 -1.36 2.99
CA LYS A 106 -33.45 -0.15 2.35
C LYS A 106 -32.04 0.16 2.85
N SER A 107 -31.85 0.23 4.16
CA SER A 107 -30.56 0.51 4.78
C SER A 107 -29.50 -0.53 4.42
N GLY A 108 -29.87 -1.81 4.36
CA GLY A 108 -28.98 -2.89 3.94
C GLY A 108 -28.62 -2.80 2.46
N LEU A 109 -29.59 -2.48 1.58
CA LEU A 109 -29.38 -2.32 0.15
C LEU A 109 -28.52 -1.11 -0.18
N ASP A 110 -28.71 0.01 0.51
CA ASP A 110 -27.87 1.21 0.40
C ASP A 110 -26.41 0.87 0.71
N ASN A 111 -26.16 0.16 1.83
CA ASN A 111 -24.83 -0.28 2.20
C ASN A 111 -24.25 -1.33 1.24
N ASN A 112 -25.08 -2.21 0.67
CA ASN A 112 -24.68 -3.17 -0.36
C ASN A 112 -24.17 -2.44 -1.62
N ILE A 113 -24.90 -1.41 -2.07
CA ILE A 113 -24.51 -0.57 -3.21
C ILE A 113 -23.20 0.16 -2.91
N LEU A 114 -23.08 0.79 -1.74
CA LEU A 114 -21.87 1.51 -1.33
C LEU A 114 -20.66 0.58 -1.21
N MET A 115 -20.85 -0.63 -0.69
CA MET A 115 -19.81 -1.65 -0.62
C MET A 115 -19.26 -2.01 -2.01
N TYR A 116 -20.12 -2.29 -2.99
CA TYR A 116 -19.65 -2.60 -4.35
C TYR A 116 -19.05 -1.39 -5.07
N LYS A 117 -19.59 -0.18 -4.85
CA LYS A 117 -18.97 1.07 -5.37
C LYS A 117 -17.57 1.27 -4.81
N GLN A 118 -17.39 1.01 -3.52
CA GLN A 118 -16.09 1.13 -2.88
C GLN A 118 -15.10 0.10 -3.42
N LEU A 119 -15.51 -1.15 -3.61
CA LEU A 119 -14.69 -2.17 -4.27
C LEU A 119 -14.27 -1.75 -5.68
N LEU A 120 -15.21 -1.27 -6.50
CA LEU A 120 -14.90 -0.78 -7.85
C LEU A 120 -13.92 0.40 -7.82
N SER A 121 -14.12 1.36 -6.90
CA SER A 121 -13.20 2.49 -6.72
C SER A 121 -11.80 2.04 -6.34
N ILE A 122 -11.69 1.03 -5.46
CA ILE A 122 -10.41 0.42 -5.08
C ILE A 122 -9.76 -0.25 -6.29
N PHE A 123 -10.49 -1.08 -7.04
CA PHE A 123 -9.93 -1.79 -8.20
C PHE A 123 -9.46 -0.85 -9.31
N ASN A 124 -10.12 0.30 -9.47
CA ASN A 124 -9.69 1.33 -10.41
C ASN A 124 -8.45 2.11 -9.93
N ASN A 125 -8.16 2.13 -8.62
CA ASN A 125 -7.11 2.96 -8.03
C ASN A 125 -6.31 2.20 -6.96
N LEU A 126 -5.87 0.98 -7.26
CA LEU A 126 -5.16 0.12 -6.30
C LEU A 126 -3.88 0.74 -5.76
N GLU A 127 -3.24 1.62 -6.54
CA GLU A 127 -2.00 2.29 -6.18
C GLU A 127 -2.21 3.60 -5.40
N SER A 128 -3.45 4.02 -5.15
CA SER A 128 -3.74 5.27 -4.44
C SER A 128 -3.14 5.30 -3.03
N ASN A 129 -2.70 6.48 -2.60
CA ASN A 129 -2.23 6.71 -1.23
C ASN A 129 -3.37 6.59 -0.20
N ASP A 130 -4.62 6.77 -0.62
CA ASP A 130 -5.82 6.69 0.24
C ASP A 130 -6.43 5.28 0.27
N ILE A 131 -5.69 4.25 -0.15
CA ILE A 131 -6.18 2.87 -0.22
C ILE A 131 -6.64 2.35 1.15
N ASN A 132 -5.95 2.71 2.24
CA ASN A 132 -6.31 2.29 3.59
C ASN A 132 -7.66 2.86 4.03
N ASN A 133 -7.92 4.14 3.76
CA ASN A 133 -9.22 4.76 4.02
C ASN A 133 -10.34 4.10 3.20
N SER A 134 -10.05 3.78 1.94
CA SER A 134 -10.96 3.07 1.06
C SER A 134 -11.31 1.66 1.58
N ILE A 135 -10.33 0.93 2.11
CA ILE A 135 -10.53 -0.39 2.74
C ILE A 135 -11.42 -0.26 3.98
N GLN A 136 -11.20 0.74 4.84
CA GLN A 136 -12.02 0.96 6.03
C GLN A 136 -13.47 1.29 5.68
N ASN A 137 -13.69 2.14 4.68
CA ASN A 137 -15.03 2.44 4.17
C ASN A 137 -15.73 1.16 3.67
N PHE A 138 -15.00 0.33 2.90
CA PHE A 138 -15.53 -0.96 2.43
C PHE A 138 -15.94 -1.88 3.59
N ILE A 139 -15.10 -2.01 4.62
CA ILE A 139 -15.42 -2.80 5.82
C ILE A 139 -16.67 -2.27 6.51
N ASN A 140 -16.77 -0.96 6.68
CA ASN A 140 -17.92 -0.33 7.31
C ASN A 140 -19.21 -0.61 6.53
N TYR A 141 -19.21 -0.40 5.21
CA TYR A 141 -20.37 -0.71 4.36
C TYR A 141 -20.73 -2.19 4.39
N LYS A 142 -19.75 -3.10 4.35
CA LYS A 142 -19.98 -4.54 4.49
C LYS A 142 -20.66 -4.88 5.81
N ASN A 143 -20.12 -4.39 6.92
CA ASN A 143 -20.63 -4.70 8.25
C ASN A 143 -22.04 -4.14 8.46
N ASN A 144 -22.31 -2.92 7.98
CA ASN A 144 -23.65 -2.34 8.02
C ASN A 144 -24.64 -3.09 7.13
N CYS A 145 -24.24 -3.50 5.93
CA CYS A 145 -25.06 -4.35 5.05
C CYS A 145 -25.47 -5.64 5.76
N ILE A 146 -24.50 -6.37 6.34
CA ILE A 146 -24.75 -7.63 7.06
C ILE A 146 -25.66 -7.40 8.27
N LYS A 147 -25.40 -6.34 9.04
CA LYS A 147 -26.20 -5.96 10.22
C LYS A 147 -27.67 -5.72 9.85
N TYR A 148 -27.93 -4.87 8.86
CA TYR A 148 -29.30 -4.53 8.47
C TYR A 148 -30.05 -5.70 7.83
N TYR A 149 -29.38 -6.50 7.00
CA TYR A 149 -29.98 -7.74 6.47
C TYR A 149 -30.31 -8.74 7.58
N GLY A 150 -29.47 -8.81 8.62
CA GLY A 150 -29.70 -9.62 9.81
C GLY A 150 -30.96 -9.26 10.61
N TYR A 151 -31.54 -8.07 10.44
CA TYR A 151 -32.82 -7.71 11.08
C TYR A 151 -34.06 -8.19 10.32
N ILE A 152 -33.87 -8.71 9.10
CA ILE A 152 -34.98 -9.08 8.22
C ILE A 152 -35.24 -10.58 8.34
N LYS A 153 -36.42 -10.93 8.84
CA LYS A 153 -36.90 -12.31 8.90
C LYS A 153 -37.85 -12.58 7.72
N SER A 154 -37.47 -13.51 6.85
CA SER A 154 -38.31 -14.01 5.77
C SER A 154 -38.39 -15.54 5.86
N ASN A 155 -39.60 -16.10 5.82
CA ASN A 155 -39.85 -17.55 5.83
C ASN A 155 -39.03 -18.29 6.91
N HIS A 156 -39.02 -17.75 8.15
CA HIS A 156 -38.30 -18.29 9.31
C HIS A 156 -36.76 -18.27 9.23
N LYS A 157 -36.17 -17.65 8.19
CA LYS A 157 -34.72 -17.44 8.07
C LYS A 157 -34.40 -15.94 8.07
N PHE A 158 -33.21 -15.61 8.56
CA PHE A 158 -32.68 -14.26 8.42
C PHE A 158 -32.17 -14.06 6.99
N PHE A 159 -32.41 -12.88 6.43
CA PHE A 159 -31.85 -12.51 5.14
C PHE A 159 -30.33 -12.32 5.30
N SER A 160 -29.57 -12.86 4.36
CA SER A 160 -28.14 -12.66 4.25
C SER A 160 -27.75 -12.55 2.77
N LEU A 161 -26.56 -11.99 2.53
CA LEU A 161 -25.92 -12.02 1.22
C LEU A 161 -25.81 -13.47 0.72
N SER A 162 -25.84 -13.63 -0.60
CA SER A 162 -25.61 -14.93 -1.23
C SER A 162 -24.19 -15.45 -0.91
N LYS A 163 -24.03 -16.78 -0.96
CA LYS A 163 -22.73 -17.42 -0.75
C LYS A 163 -21.70 -16.88 -1.74
N ASP A 164 -22.07 -16.76 -3.01
CA ASP A 164 -21.18 -16.27 -4.08
C ASP A 164 -20.69 -14.85 -3.81
N SER A 165 -21.59 -13.97 -3.38
CA SER A 165 -21.24 -12.61 -2.99
C SER A 165 -20.33 -12.59 -1.78
N THR A 166 -20.58 -13.44 -0.79
CA THR A 166 -19.75 -13.52 0.42
C THR A 166 -18.34 -13.97 0.08
N VAL A 167 -18.19 -14.97 -0.80
CA VAL A 167 -16.90 -15.42 -1.31
C VAL A 167 -16.19 -14.29 -2.04
N PHE A 168 -16.88 -13.60 -2.94
CA PHE A 168 -16.32 -12.47 -3.69
C PHE A 168 -15.82 -11.33 -2.78
N ILE A 169 -16.61 -10.95 -1.79
CA ILE A 169 -16.26 -9.91 -0.81
C ILE A 169 -14.99 -10.30 -0.04
N ASN A 170 -14.90 -11.56 0.42
CA ASN A 170 -13.74 -12.05 1.16
C ASN A 170 -12.49 -12.16 0.29
N ASN A 171 -12.60 -12.71 -0.92
CA ASN A 171 -11.49 -12.79 -1.86
C ASN A 171 -10.99 -11.40 -2.25
N SER A 172 -11.91 -10.45 -2.48
CA SER A 172 -11.57 -9.05 -2.76
C SER A 172 -10.79 -8.42 -1.62
N TYR A 173 -11.26 -8.58 -0.39
CA TYR A 173 -10.59 -8.06 0.80
C TYR A 173 -9.15 -8.61 0.92
N ASN A 174 -9.00 -9.93 0.79
CA ASN A 174 -7.69 -10.58 0.89
C ASN A 174 -6.75 -10.15 -0.24
N TYR A 175 -7.27 -10.02 -1.46
CA TYR A 175 -6.50 -9.53 -2.61
C TYR A 175 -5.96 -8.12 -2.33
N ILE A 176 -6.83 -7.20 -1.91
CA ILE A 176 -6.46 -5.80 -1.65
C ILE A 176 -5.41 -5.71 -0.53
N LEU A 177 -5.58 -6.49 0.55
CA LEU A 177 -4.59 -6.53 1.64
C LEU A 177 -3.23 -7.05 1.18
N ASN A 178 -3.21 -8.14 0.41
CA ASN A 178 -1.98 -8.72 -0.11
C ASN A 178 -1.27 -7.74 -1.06
N PHE A 179 -2.02 -7.10 -1.96
CA PHE A 179 -1.50 -6.08 -2.86
C PHE A 179 -0.87 -4.92 -2.08
N THR A 180 -1.58 -4.38 -1.09
CA THR A 180 -1.09 -3.25 -0.26
C THR A 180 0.19 -3.62 0.48
N ARG A 181 0.28 -4.84 1.02
CA ARG A 181 1.50 -5.33 1.66
C ARG A 181 2.68 -5.39 0.69
N ILE A 182 2.49 -6.03 -0.47
CA ILE A 182 3.54 -6.14 -1.50
C ILE A 182 4.00 -4.76 -1.97
N LYS A 183 3.06 -3.82 -2.16
CA LYS A 183 3.37 -2.44 -2.52
C LYS A 183 4.24 -1.77 -1.44
N ASN A 184 3.82 -1.84 -0.17
CA ASN A 184 4.58 -1.25 0.93
C ASN A 184 5.99 -1.84 1.06
N ASP A 185 6.13 -3.17 0.92
CA ASP A 185 7.43 -3.84 0.96
C ASP A 185 8.33 -3.33 -0.19
N LYS A 186 7.77 -3.17 -1.39
CA LYS A 186 8.49 -2.61 -2.55
C LYS A 186 8.88 -1.15 -2.33
N ASP A 187 7.98 -0.33 -1.78
CA ASP A 187 8.24 1.09 -1.51
C ASP A 187 9.33 1.28 -0.45
N ILE A 188 9.35 0.43 0.59
CA ILE A 188 10.43 0.40 1.59
C ILE A 188 11.75 0.03 0.92
N LEU A 189 11.79 -1.03 0.12
CA LEU A 189 13.02 -1.45 -0.58
C LEU A 189 13.53 -0.36 -1.53
N ASN A 190 12.64 0.29 -2.27
CA ASN A 190 12.99 1.39 -3.16
C ASN A 190 13.57 2.57 -2.37
N THR A 191 12.97 2.93 -1.23
CA THR A 191 13.45 4.01 -0.36
C THR A 191 14.85 3.69 0.16
N GLN A 192 15.06 2.47 0.66
CA GLN A 192 16.37 1.99 1.13
C GLN A 192 17.43 2.02 0.02
N ASN A 193 17.07 1.63 -1.21
CA ASN A 193 17.97 1.70 -2.35
C ASN A 193 18.33 3.15 -2.70
N MET A 194 17.35 4.05 -2.80
CA MET A 194 17.60 5.47 -3.09
C MET A 194 18.46 6.14 -2.02
N GLU A 195 18.22 5.85 -0.74
CA GLU A 195 19.05 6.36 0.36
C GLU A 195 20.50 5.85 0.24
N PHE A 196 20.68 4.55 -0.01
CA PHE A 196 22.01 3.97 -0.24
C PHE A 196 22.74 4.64 -1.42
N GLU A 197 22.06 4.80 -2.56
CA GLU A 197 22.59 5.43 -3.76
C GLU A 197 23.06 6.85 -3.51
N ASN A 198 22.23 7.66 -2.85
CA ASN A 198 22.57 9.05 -2.52
C ASN A 198 23.79 9.12 -1.60
N ASN A 199 23.84 8.28 -0.57
CA ASN A 199 24.96 8.23 0.37
C ASN A 199 26.27 7.83 -0.33
N ILE A 200 26.20 6.81 -1.18
CA ILE A 200 27.36 6.32 -1.93
C ILE A 200 27.86 7.38 -2.93
N ASN A 201 26.95 8.07 -3.63
CA ASN A 201 27.31 9.13 -4.57
C ASN A 201 27.98 10.32 -3.87
N ASP A 202 27.47 10.74 -2.71
CA ASP A 202 28.09 11.79 -1.89
C ASP A 202 29.50 11.39 -1.43
N ILE A 203 29.66 10.17 -0.92
CA ILE A 203 30.96 9.65 -0.50
C ILE A 203 31.93 9.52 -1.69
N LEU A 204 31.44 9.10 -2.85
CA LEU A 204 32.23 9.03 -4.09
C LEU A 204 32.70 10.42 -4.53
N ALA A 205 31.85 11.44 -4.43
CA ALA A 205 32.22 12.83 -4.74
C ALA A 205 33.30 13.34 -3.77
N LYS A 206 33.11 13.13 -2.46
CA LYS A 206 34.10 13.46 -1.43
C LYS A 206 35.42 12.73 -1.67
N PHE A 207 35.37 11.43 -1.96
CA PHE A 207 36.55 10.62 -2.26
C PHE A 207 37.31 11.12 -3.49
N ASN A 208 36.61 11.48 -4.57
CA ASN A 208 37.25 12.06 -5.76
C ASN A 208 38.03 13.34 -5.46
N SER A 209 37.57 14.15 -4.49
CA SER A 209 38.26 15.38 -4.10
C SER A 209 39.55 15.15 -3.29
N VAL A 210 39.64 14.02 -2.58
CA VAL A 210 40.81 13.69 -1.75
C VAL A 210 41.78 12.73 -2.43
N ARG A 211 41.31 11.92 -3.39
CA ARG A 211 42.10 10.92 -4.14
C ARG A 211 43.07 11.61 -5.09
N VAL A 212 44.25 11.92 -4.59
CA VAL A 212 45.32 12.56 -5.37
C VAL A 212 46.61 11.75 -5.27
N ASN A 213 47.47 11.85 -6.28
CA ASN A 213 48.83 11.37 -6.15
C ASN A 213 49.62 12.37 -5.28
N LEU A 214 50.04 11.92 -4.09
CA LEU A 214 50.77 12.69 -3.11
C LEU A 214 52.25 12.92 -3.49
N TYR A 215 52.77 12.23 -4.52
CA TYR A 215 54.17 12.31 -4.97
C TYR A 215 54.64 13.74 -5.25
N TYR A 216 53.73 14.60 -5.71
CA TYR A 216 53.98 16.04 -5.90
C TYR A 216 54.58 16.72 -4.65
N TYR A 217 54.17 16.32 -3.44
CA TYR A 217 54.70 16.89 -2.20
C TYR A 217 56.14 16.45 -1.92
N ALA A 218 56.50 15.21 -2.26
CA ALA A 218 57.88 14.72 -2.16
C ALA A 218 58.79 15.47 -3.16
N GLU A 219 58.36 15.63 -4.41
CA GLU A 219 59.12 16.40 -5.41
C GLU A 219 59.31 17.86 -5.01
N SER A 220 58.26 18.49 -4.48
CA SER A 220 58.32 19.87 -4.01
C SER A 220 59.31 20.03 -2.85
N ALA A 221 59.35 19.06 -1.93
CA ALA A 221 60.32 19.05 -0.84
C ALA A 221 61.77 18.91 -1.35
N ARG A 222 62.03 17.99 -2.30
CA ARG A 222 63.35 17.82 -2.93
C ARG A 222 63.84 19.08 -3.65
N LYS A 223 62.94 19.79 -4.32
CA LYS A 223 63.22 21.04 -5.04
C LYS A 223 63.32 22.26 -4.12
N ASN A 224 63.24 22.08 -2.80
CA ASN A 224 63.21 23.14 -1.79
C ASN A 224 62.08 24.17 -1.99
N SER A 225 60.99 23.83 -2.69
CA SER A 225 59.83 24.72 -2.81
C SER A 225 58.94 24.68 -1.56
N ILE A 226 59.00 23.59 -0.80
CA ILE A 226 58.44 23.45 0.55
C ILE A 226 59.44 22.68 1.43
N SER A 227 59.32 22.78 2.76
CA SER A 227 60.06 21.90 3.68
C SER A 227 59.44 20.50 3.73
N TYR A 228 60.23 19.49 4.11
CA TYR A 228 59.70 18.14 4.38
C TYR A 228 58.63 18.15 5.48
N ASP A 229 58.75 19.00 6.50
CA ASP A 229 57.71 19.14 7.53
C ASP A 229 56.39 19.65 6.96
N ASN A 230 56.44 20.66 6.09
CA ASN A 230 55.25 21.15 5.41
C ASN A 230 54.64 20.08 4.48
N ALA A 231 55.47 19.30 3.79
CA ALA A 231 55.01 18.18 2.96
C ALA A 231 54.30 17.11 3.81
N ILE A 232 54.88 16.74 4.95
CA ILE A 232 54.28 15.77 5.90
C ILE A 232 52.94 16.29 6.43
N VAL A 233 52.84 17.57 6.80
CA VAL A 233 51.56 18.18 7.24
C VAL A 233 50.52 18.14 6.13
N LYS A 234 50.89 18.41 4.87
CA LYS A 234 49.95 18.32 3.73
C LYS A 234 49.44 16.89 3.52
N VAL A 235 50.31 15.90 3.64
CA VAL A 235 49.94 14.46 3.57
C VAL A 235 49.02 14.09 4.73
N GLN A 236 49.33 14.53 5.96
CA GLN A 236 48.51 14.26 7.14
C GLN A 236 47.12 14.89 7.00
N ASN A 237 47.02 16.13 6.54
CA ASN A 237 45.73 16.78 6.27
C ASN A 237 44.90 16.04 5.21
N ASN A 238 45.53 15.46 4.18
CA ASN A 238 44.83 14.61 3.21
C ASN A 238 44.32 13.32 3.87
N LYS A 239 45.15 12.69 4.71
CA LYS A 239 44.79 11.50 5.50
C LYS A 239 43.61 11.77 6.43
N ASP A 240 43.59 12.90 7.13
CA ASP A 240 42.50 13.23 8.07
C ASP A 240 41.18 13.47 7.34
N LYS A 241 41.21 14.16 6.19
CA LYS A 241 40.02 14.28 5.31
C LYS A 241 39.54 12.92 4.82
N PHE A 242 40.47 12.03 4.48
CA PHE A 242 40.15 10.68 4.05
C PHE A 242 39.57 9.81 5.18
N ASN A 243 40.07 9.94 6.42
CA ASN A 243 39.52 9.23 7.57
C ASN A 243 38.06 9.62 7.85
N ASN A 244 37.71 10.90 7.71
CA ASN A 244 36.31 11.35 7.82
C ASN A 244 35.41 10.66 6.76
N ILE A 245 35.93 10.46 5.54
CA ILE A 245 35.22 9.72 4.49
C ILE A 245 35.02 8.25 4.89
N LEU A 246 36.03 7.59 5.48
CA LEU A 246 35.89 6.22 6.00
C LEU A 246 34.81 6.12 7.09
N GLU A 247 34.77 7.09 8.00
CA GLU A 247 33.76 7.14 9.07
C GLU A 247 32.35 7.26 8.47
N GLN A 248 32.14 8.20 7.55
CA GLN A 248 30.84 8.37 6.87
C GLN A 248 30.44 7.11 6.09
N PHE A 249 31.40 6.48 5.40
CA PHE A 249 31.16 5.25 4.66
C PHE A 249 30.74 4.07 5.56
N SER A 250 31.33 3.97 6.76
CA SER A 250 30.99 2.93 7.73
C SER A 250 29.57 3.02 8.29
N GLN A 251 28.94 4.19 8.17
CA GLN A 251 27.59 4.47 8.68
C GLN A 251 26.48 4.21 7.65
N ILE A 252 26.83 3.86 6.41
CA ILE A 252 25.83 3.57 5.37
C ILE A 252 25.08 2.28 5.70
N ASN A 253 23.75 2.36 5.78
CA ASN A 253 22.90 1.19 5.77
C ASN A 253 22.92 0.55 4.38
N VAL A 254 23.25 -0.74 4.29
CA VAL A 254 23.46 -1.44 3.01
C VAL A 254 22.28 -2.37 2.71
N PRO A 255 21.46 -2.07 1.68
CA PRO A 255 20.44 -2.99 1.18
C PRO A 255 21.05 -4.31 0.69
N GLN A 256 20.32 -5.41 0.82
CA GLN A 256 20.84 -6.75 0.50
C GLN A 256 21.31 -6.89 -0.95
N ASN A 257 20.60 -6.26 -1.89
CA ASN A 257 20.94 -6.22 -3.32
C ASN A 257 22.13 -5.31 -3.65
N GLN A 258 22.61 -4.49 -2.71
CA GLN A 258 23.66 -3.49 -2.92
C GLN A 258 25.00 -3.85 -2.23
N ILE A 259 25.07 -5.03 -1.60
CA ILE A 259 26.25 -5.51 -0.88
C ILE A 259 27.51 -5.53 -1.76
N GLU A 260 27.39 -5.91 -3.03
CA GLU A 260 28.53 -5.98 -3.94
C GLU A 260 29.11 -4.59 -4.24
N VAL A 261 28.24 -3.61 -4.49
CA VAL A 261 28.64 -2.20 -4.71
C VAL A 261 29.39 -1.66 -3.48
N TYR A 262 28.82 -1.88 -2.29
CA TYR A 262 29.46 -1.50 -1.03
C TYR A 262 30.84 -2.15 -0.86
N ARG A 263 30.95 -3.47 -1.09
CA ARG A 263 32.23 -4.21 -0.99
C ARG A 263 33.28 -3.69 -1.96
N ASN A 264 32.90 -3.42 -3.20
CA ASN A 264 33.81 -2.90 -4.22
C ASN A 264 34.31 -1.51 -3.85
N PHE A 265 33.44 -0.63 -3.33
CA PHE A 265 33.88 0.70 -2.91
C PHE A 265 34.77 0.63 -1.65
N ASN A 266 34.41 -0.21 -0.68
CA ASN A 266 35.23 -0.46 0.51
C ASN A 266 36.65 -0.91 0.14
N LYS A 267 36.79 -1.77 -0.88
CA LYS A 267 38.09 -2.20 -1.39
C LYS A 267 38.92 -1.02 -1.89
N VAL A 268 38.35 -0.13 -2.69
CA VAL A 268 39.04 1.07 -3.17
C VAL A 268 39.49 1.97 -2.02
N LEU A 269 38.63 2.18 -1.03
CA LEU A 269 38.96 2.98 0.15
C LEU A 269 40.13 2.34 0.92
N ASN A 270 40.12 1.02 1.12
CA ASN A 270 41.22 0.30 1.76
C ASN A 270 42.54 0.38 0.97
N ASP A 271 42.48 0.28 -0.36
CA ASP A 271 43.66 0.44 -1.22
C ASP A 271 44.26 1.85 -1.08
N TYR A 272 43.40 2.89 -1.04
CA TYR A 272 43.85 4.27 -0.85
C TYR A 272 44.44 4.51 0.55
N ASN A 273 43.84 3.94 1.59
CA ASN A 273 44.40 3.99 2.94
C ASN A 273 45.81 3.39 2.99
N THR A 274 45.97 2.22 2.36
CA THR A 274 47.25 1.52 2.30
C THR A 274 48.30 2.34 1.53
N TYR A 275 47.89 2.99 0.44
CA TYR A 275 48.71 3.96 -0.29
C TYR A 275 49.17 5.12 0.60
N ILE A 276 48.25 5.86 1.24
CA ILE A 276 48.59 7.02 2.07
C ILE A 276 49.59 6.64 3.17
N ASN A 277 49.36 5.50 3.83
CA ASN A 277 50.24 5.04 4.91
C ASN A 277 51.64 4.66 4.42
N SER A 278 51.74 4.00 3.27
CA SER A 278 53.02 3.68 2.62
C SER A 278 53.75 4.96 2.21
N PHE A 279 53.05 5.87 1.53
CA PHE A 279 53.61 7.15 1.08
C PHE A 279 54.11 8.01 2.26
N SER A 280 53.30 8.12 3.32
CA SER A 280 53.69 8.88 4.52
C SER A 280 54.94 8.31 5.19
N SER A 281 55.09 6.98 5.19
CA SER A 281 56.27 6.30 5.72
C SER A 281 57.51 6.56 4.86
N ALA A 282 57.38 6.49 3.55
CA ALA A 282 58.45 6.82 2.60
C ALA A 282 58.91 8.29 2.74
N LEU A 283 57.98 9.23 2.83
CA LEU A 283 58.29 10.65 2.99
C LEU A 283 59.02 10.97 4.30
N LYS A 284 58.62 10.34 5.41
CA LYS A 284 59.32 10.48 6.70
C LYS A 284 60.74 9.91 6.65
N LYS A 285 60.91 8.76 5.98
CA LYS A 285 62.23 8.14 5.80
C LYS A 285 63.13 9.01 4.92
N GLU A 286 62.59 9.59 3.86
CA GLU A 286 63.32 10.52 3.00
C GLU A 286 63.80 11.77 3.76
N LYS A 287 62.93 12.37 4.58
CA LYS A 287 63.31 13.48 5.46
C LYS A 287 64.55 13.12 6.29
N TYR A 288 64.51 11.99 7.00
CA TYR A 288 65.61 11.52 7.85
C TYR A 288 66.93 11.31 7.07
N ILE A 289 66.84 10.79 5.85
CA ILE A 289 68.01 10.61 4.97
C ILE A 289 68.57 11.96 4.55
N SER A 290 67.71 12.91 4.16
CA SER A 290 68.13 14.25 3.76
C SER A 290 68.86 15.02 4.87
N GLU A 291 68.51 14.76 6.13
CA GLU A 291 69.13 15.37 7.32
C GLU A 291 70.44 14.68 7.73
N SER A 292 70.64 13.39 7.39
CA SER A 292 71.75 12.56 7.90
C SER A 292 73.00 12.51 7.02
N LYS A 293 73.06 13.26 5.90
CA LYS A 293 74.20 13.33 4.95
C LYS A 293 74.69 11.98 4.34
N ASN A 294 74.02 10.86 4.61
CA ASN A 294 74.31 9.56 4.00
C ASN A 294 73.56 9.42 2.66
N SER A 295 74.27 9.58 1.55
CA SER A 295 73.67 9.74 0.21
C SER A 295 73.57 8.45 -0.63
N SER A 296 73.58 7.25 -0.02
CA SER A 296 73.68 6.00 -0.78
C SER A 296 72.37 5.27 -1.06
N LEU A 297 71.20 5.89 -0.83
CA LEU A 297 69.90 5.25 -1.05
C LEU A 297 69.27 5.74 -2.36
N ASP A 298 68.86 4.79 -3.20
CA ASP A 298 68.08 5.07 -4.38
C ASP A 298 66.70 5.59 -3.97
N ILE A 299 66.44 6.86 -4.26
CA ILE A 299 65.19 7.56 -3.95
C ILE A 299 64.00 6.91 -4.67
N SER A 300 64.23 6.26 -5.82
CA SER A 300 63.18 5.57 -6.57
C SER A 300 62.66 4.32 -5.85
N ASP A 301 63.52 3.62 -5.13
CA ASP A 301 63.13 2.44 -4.35
C ASP A 301 62.29 2.80 -3.12
N LEU A 302 62.45 4.02 -2.56
CA LEU A 302 61.69 4.46 -1.38
C LEU A 302 60.17 4.53 -1.64
N TYR A 303 59.75 4.89 -2.85
CA TYR A 303 58.33 5.14 -3.18
C TYR A 303 57.67 4.02 -3.98
N LYS A 304 58.44 3.02 -4.45
CA LYS A 304 57.97 1.92 -5.31
C LYS A 304 56.73 1.18 -4.77
N ASP A 305 56.71 0.91 -3.46
CA ASP A 305 55.56 0.28 -2.80
C ASP A 305 54.32 1.19 -2.81
N SER A 306 54.50 2.48 -2.49
CA SER A 306 53.41 3.46 -2.51
C SER A 306 52.85 3.66 -3.93
N ASP A 307 53.70 3.72 -4.96
CA ASP A 307 53.26 3.86 -6.35
C ASP A 307 52.49 2.62 -6.81
N THR A 308 52.95 1.42 -6.44
CA THR A 308 52.24 0.17 -6.73
C THR A 308 50.84 0.19 -6.11
N LYS A 309 50.72 0.59 -4.84
CA LYS A 309 49.44 0.68 -4.12
C LYS A 309 48.51 1.73 -4.73
N TYR A 310 49.04 2.88 -5.14
CA TYR A 310 48.25 3.90 -5.84
C TYR A 310 47.71 3.40 -7.19
N ASN A 311 48.54 2.67 -7.95
CA ASN A 311 48.14 2.09 -9.23
C ASN A 311 47.06 1.00 -9.06
N ILE A 312 47.18 0.16 -8.02
CA ILE A 312 46.14 -0.83 -7.67
C ILE A 312 44.83 -0.12 -7.31
N MET A 313 44.89 0.91 -6.45
CA MET A 313 43.73 1.72 -6.08
C MET A 313 43.06 2.32 -7.32
N ASN A 314 43.81 2.93 -8.23
CA ASN A 314 43.27 3.51 -9.47
C ASN A 314 42.62 2.46 -10.37
N LYS A 315 43.22 1.28 -10.49
CA LYS A 315 42.63 0.17 -11.26
C LYS A 315 41.29 -0.26 -10.66
N ASN A 316 41.24 -0.48 -9.35
CA ASN A 316 40.00 -0.87 -8.68
C ASN A 316 38.95 0.24 -8.72
N PHE A 317 39.37 1.51 -8.65
CA PHE A 317 38.48 2.66 -8.77
C PHE A 317 37.88 2.80 -10.18
N ASN A 318 38.66 2.55 -11.23
CA ASN A 318 38.15 2.55 -12.60
C ASN A 318 37.17 1.39 -12.84
N ASN A 319 37.45 0.21 -12.27
CA ASN A 319 36.53 -0.92 -12.31
C ASN A 319 35.21 -0.59 -11.57
N LEU A 320 35.30 0.04 -10.39
CA LEU A 320 34.14 0.54 -9.65
C LEU A 320 33.31 1.46 -10.53
N LYS A 321 33.93 2.49 -11.14
CA LYS A 321 33.23 3.45 -12.02
C LYS A 321 32.51 2.80 -13.20
N ASN A 322 33.11 1.79 -13.81
CA ASN A 322 32.48 1.08 -14.93
C ASN A 322 31.23 0.32 -14.45
N ASN A 323 31.31 -0.36 -13.30
CA ASN A 323 30.17 -1.06 -12.71
C ASN A 323 29.08 -0.09 -12.21
N PHE A 324 29.42 1.14 -11.83
CA PHE A 324 28.45 2.17 -11.42
C PHE A 324 27.63 2.74 -12.58
N LYS A 325 28.16 2.74 -13.82
CA LYS A 325 27.42 3.23 -14.99
C LYS A 325 26.24 2.33 -15.38
N ASP A 326 26.35 1.03 -15.09
CA ASP A 326 25.34 0.03 -15.47
C ASP A 326 24.25 -0.17 -14.39
N VAL A 327 24.37 0.46 -13.22
CA VAL A 327 23.45 0.25 -12.07
C VAL A 327 22.53 1.45 -11.84
N PHE A 328 22.86 2.65 -12.35
CA PHE A 328 22.12 3.90 -12.05
C PHE A 328 21.79 4.76 -13.29
N TYR A 329 21.74 4.17 -14.49
CA TYR A 329 21.13 4.76 -15.68
C TYR A 329 20.12 3.82 -16.32
#